data_AF-A0A2K6TEW4-F1
#
_entry.id   AF-A0A2K6TEW4-F1
#
_cell.length_a   1.000
_cell.length_b   1.000
_cell.length_c   1.000
_cell.angle_alpha   90.00
_cell.angle_beta   90.00
_cell.angle_gamma   90.00
#
_symmetry.space_group_name_H-M   'P 1'
#
loop_
_entity.id
_entity.type
_entity.pdbx_description
1 polymer ?
#
loop_
_entity_poly.entity_id
_entity_poly.type
_entity_poly.pdbx_seq_one_letter_code
_entity_poly.pdbx_strand_id
1 'polypeptide(L)'
;MTATEGKASKEMGVSGAGGAGLDREQWEGCRKGVGGMEGAVGGVRRRNGAEERRKRRWGPAGGSARALDSPPRGPWLGEQPGEPKMLPRSKPALPPPLLLLLLGPLAPLCPGALPGPAQAQDAVDLDFFTQQPLHLVSPSFLSITIDANLATNPRFLVFLGSSKLRTLARGLSPAYLRFGGTKTDFLIFDPKKESTFEERSYWQSQVNQDICKSGSIPPAVEEKLQLEWPYQEQLLLREHYQKKFKNSTYSRSSVDMLYTFANCSGLDLIFGLNALLRTADLQWNSSNAQLLLDYCSSKRYNISWELGNEPNSFLKKADIFINGSQLGEDFIQLHKLLRKSTFKNAKLCGPDVGQPRRKTTKMLKSFLEAGGEVIDSVTWHHYYLNGRTATKEDFLNPDVLDIFISSVQKVFQVVESTRPGKKVWLGETSSAYGGGAPLLSDTFAAGFMWLDKLGLSARMGIEVVMRQVFFGAGNYHLVDEHFDPLPDYWLSLLFKKLVGTKVLMASVKGPARGNLRVYLHCTNINNPRYKEGDLTLYAINLHNVTKYLRLPHPFFNKQVDKYLLRPLGPDGLLSKSVQLNGQTLKMVDDQTLPPLMEKTLRPGSSLGLPAFSYSFFVIKNAKVAACI
;
A
#
# COMPACT_ATOMS: atom_id res chain seq x y z
N MET A 1 47.52 -0.79 -14.96
CA MET A 1 48.77 -1.36 -15.50
C MET A 1 48.93 -2.73 -14.88
N THR A 2 49.03 -3.72 -15.76
CA THR A 2 49.43 -5.12 -15.55
C THR A 2 50.64 -5.21 -14.61
N ALA A 3 50.86 -6.27 -13.83
CA ALA A 3 50.98 -7.64 -14.32
C ALA A 3 51.18 -8.62 -13.14
N THR A 4 50.81 -9.89 -13.39
CA THR A 4 51.55 -11.15 -13.09
C THR A 4 51.82 -11.51 -11.62
N GLU A 5 51.76 -12.74 -11.13
CA GLU A 5 51.81 -14.14 -11.60
C GLU A 5 51.44 -14.98 -10.34
N GLY A 6 50.84 -16.17 -10.34
CA GLY A 6 51.12 -17.36 -11.15
C GLY A 6 51.74 -18.46 -10.26
N LYS A 7 51.01 -19.59 -10.08
CA LYS A 7 51.41 -20.99 -9.75
C LYS A 7 50.48 -21.60 -8.67
N ALA A 8 49.60 -22.57 -8.95
CA ALA A 8 49.73 -23.92 -9.55
C ALA A 8 50.26 -24.98 -8.58
N SER A 9 49.44 -26.01 -8.29
CA SER A 9 49.75 -27.45 -8.11
C SER A 9 48.44 -28.21 -7.80
N LYS A 10 47.84 -28.95 -8.75
CA LYS A 10 47.97 -30.40 -9.05
C LYS A 10 47.49 -31.31 -7.89
N GLU A 11 46.27 -31.85 -7.92
CA GLU A 11 45.81 -33.11 -8.54
C GLU A 11 46.50 -34.40 -8.02
N MET A 12 45.73 -35.27 -7.36
CA MET A 12 45.35 -36.64 -7.79
C MET A 12 44.91 -37.51 -6.60
N GLY A 13 43.92 -38.38 -6.81
CA GLY A 13 43.75 -39.59 -5.99
C GLY A 13 42.33 -40.07 -5.76
N VAL A 14 41.89 -41.02 -6.57
CA VAL A 14 40.58 -41.70 -6.58
C VAL A 14 40.62 -43.00 -5.75
N SER A 15 39.43 -43.52 -5.42
CA SER A 15 39.04 -44.86 -4.91
C SER A 15 38.97 -45.00 -3.39
N GLY A 16 38.01 -45.67 -2.78
CA GLY A 16 36.85 -46.45 -3.23
C GLY A 16 36.34 -47.29 -2.03
N ALA A 17 35.01 -47.42 -1.92
CA ALA A 17 34.20 -48.43 -1.21
C ALA A 17 34.63 -48.99 0.18
N GLY A 18 33.69 -48.92 1.13
CA GLY A 18 33.65 -49.78 2.33
C GLY A 18 32.39 -49.51 3.15
N GLY A 19 31.45 -50.46 3.17
CA GLY A 19 30.21 -50.40 3.94
C GLY A 19 30.24 -51.22 5.23
N ALA A 20 29.35 -50.86 6.16
CA ALA A 20 28.71 -51.63 7.26
C ALA A 20 27.90 -50.57 8.05
N GLY A 21 26.63 -50.70 8.43
CA GLY A 21 25.89 -51.86 8.92
C GLY A 21 25.53 -51.62 10.39
N LEU A 22 24.33 -52.04 10.82
CA LEU A 22 23.73 -52.04 12.19
C LEU A 22 22.92 -50.76 12.57
N ASP A 23 21.70 -50.81 13.12
CA ASP A 23 20.80 -51.93 13.39
C ASP A 23 19.37 -51.43 13.65
N ARG A 24 18.40 -52.34 13.50
CA ARG A 24 16.95 -52.15 13.69
C ARG A 24 16.50 -53.03 14.86
N GLU A 25 15.44 -52.57 15.55
CA GLU A 25 14.50 -53.31 16.42
C GLU A 25 14.68 -53.31 17.94
N GLN A 26 13.65 -52.77 18.63
CA GLN A 26 12.89 -53.53 19.62
C GLN A 26 11.42 -53.02 19.73
N TRP A 27 10.49 -53.92 19.41
CA TRP A 27 9.07 -54.06 19.83
C TRP A 27 8.97 -54.26 21.36
N GLU A 28 7.87 -54.24 22.12
CA GLU A 28 6.39 -54.25 22.05
C GLU A 28 5.96 -53.84 23.50
N GLY A 29 4.84 -53.21 23.84
CA GLY A 29 3.45 -53.63 23.64
C GLY A 29 2.59 -53.20 24.85
N CYS A 30 1.31 -52.88 24.61
CA CYS A 30 0.19 -53.34 25.45
C CYS A 30 -1.15 -53.06 24.74
N ARG A 31 -1.82 -54.14 24.32
CA ARG A 31 -3.23 -54.22 23.88
C ARG A 31 -4.17 -54.38 25.07
N LYS A 32 -5.42 -53.94 24.90
CA LYS A 32 -6.70 -54.68 25.08
C LYS A 32 -7.83 -53.69 24.71
N GLY A 33 -8.68 -53.92 23.70
CA GLY A 33 -9.71 -54.97 23.57
C GLY A 33 -11.00 -54.44 24.25
N VAL A 34 -12.22 -54.45 23.71
CA VAL A 34 -12.99 -55.38 22.85
C VAL A 34 -14.25 -54.60 22.39
N GLY A 35 -14.67 -54.56 21.12
CA GLY A 35 -15.59 -55.49 20.42
C GLY A 35 -16.80 -54.68 19.89
N GLY A 36 -17.46 -54.89 18.75
CA GLY A 36 -17.51 -56.00 17.79
C GLY A 36 -18.97 -56.37 17.51
N MET A 37 -19.42 -56.28 16.23
CA MET A 37 -20.57 -56.91 15.51
C MET A 37 -21.31 -55.88 14.63
N GLU A 38 -21.30 -55.93 13.30
CA GLU A 38 -21.78 -56.92 12.29
C GLU A 38 -23.30 -56.92 12.01
N GLY A 39 -23.63 -56.98 10.70
CA GLY A 39 -24.97 -57.27 10.13
C GLY A 39 -25.59 -56.07 9.39
N ALA A 40 -25.49 -55.85 8.08
CA ALA A 40 -25.87 -56.62 6.88
C ALA A 40 -27.36 -56.50 6.44
N VAL A 41 -27.52 -56.18 5.15
CA VAL A 41 -28.64 -56.49 4.20
C VAL A 41 -29.86 -55.56 4.08
N GLY A 42 -30.15 -55.19 2.82
CA GLY A 42 -31.47 -54.83 2.28
C GLY A 42 -31.65 -53.33 2.00
N GLY A 43 -32.12 -52.83 0.87
CA GLY A 43 -32.77 -53.39 -0.31
C GLY A 43 -33.41 -52.23 -1.10
N VAL A 44 -33.20 -52.26 -2.41
CA VAL A 44 -33.92 -51.62 -3.53
C VAL A 44 -35.23 -50.84 -3.20
N ARG A 45 -35.34 -49.59 -3.70
CA ARG A 45 -36.45 -49.17 -4.60
C ARG A 45 -36.25 -47.79 -5.25
N ARG A 46 -36.29 -47.81 -6.59
CA ARG A 46 -36.60 -46.70 -7.50
C ARG A 46 -38.07 -46.26 -7.35
N ARG A 47 -38.34 -44.97 -7.62
CA ARG A 47 -39.51 -44.39 -8.35
C ARG A 47 -39.09 -42.95 -8.71
N ASN A 48 -38.78 -42.61 -9.97
CA ASN A 48 -39.67 -42.29 -11.09
C ASN A 48 -40.87 -41.39 -10.74
N GLY A 49 -40.93 -40.24 -11.40
CA GLY A 49 -42.04 -39.29 -11.38
C GLY A 49 -41.69 -38.03 -12.17
N ALA A 50 -41.76 -38.13 -13.50
CA ALA A 50 -41.77 -36.99 -14.40
C ALA A 50 -43.13 -36.29 -14.32
N GLU A 51 -43.18 -34.96 -14.48
CA GLU A 51 -44.35 -34.33 -15.10
C GLU A 51 -44.00 -33.01 -15.80
N GLU A 52 -44.86 -32.69 -16.75
CA GLU A 52 -44.59 -32.08 -18.02
C GLU A 52 -45.32 -30.73 -18.14
N ARG A 53 -44.76 -29.83 -18.97
CA ARG A 53 -45.43 -28.75 -19.74
C ARG A 53 -46.69 -28.06 -19.17
N ARG A 54 -46.60 -26.72 -19.11
CA ARG A 54 -47.59 -25.87 -19.81
C ARG A 54 -46.99 -24.56 -20.31
N LYS A 55 -46.88 -24.46 -21.64
CA LYS A 55 -46.84 -23.20 -22.39
C LYS A 55 -48.23 -22.55 -22.29
N ARG A 56 -48.30 -21.23 -22.09
CA ARG A 56 -49.27 -20.38 -22.80
C ARG A 56 -48.61 -19.06 -23.19
N ARG A 57 -48.75 -18.80 -24.48
CA ARG A 57 -48.32 -17.65 -25.28
C ARG A 57 -49.62 -16.95 -25.66
N TRP A 58 -49.78 -15.66 -25.42
CA TRP A 58 -50.71 -14.80 -26.17
C TRP A 58 -50.03 -13.44 -26.35
N GLY A 59 -49.93 -13.04 -27.62
CA GLY A 59 -49.45 -11.74 -28.08
C GLY A 59 -50.60 -10.74 -28.25
N PRO A 60 -50.40 -9.65 -29.01
CA PRO A 60 -50.80 -8.30 -28.61
C PRO A 60 -51.99 -7.71 -29.39
N ALA A 61 -52.54 -6.63 -28.85
CA ALA A 61 -53.36 -5.60 -29.54
C ALA A 61 -53.11 -4.28 -28.77
N GLY A 62 -52.98 -3.08 -29.34
CA GLY A 62 -53.25 -2.59 -30.68
C GLY A 62 -53.91 -1.20 -30.56
N GLY A 63 -53.22 -0.15 -31.03
CA GLY A 63 -53.75 1.18 -31.35
C GLY A 63 -53.84 2.20 -30.20
N SER A 64 -53.76 3.51 -30.40
CA SER A 64 -53.36 4.35 -31.54
C SER A 64 -53.28 5.81 -31.04
N ALA A 65 -52.29 6.56 -31.52
CA ALA A 65 -52.23 8.01 -31.80
C ALA A 65 -52.86 9.05 -30.84
N ARG A 66 -52.07 10.05 -30.41
CA ARG A 66 -51.92 11.34 -31.12
C ARG A 66 -50.87 12.24 -30.45
N ALA A 67 -50.24 13.05 -31.29
CA ALA A 67 -49.13 13.96 -31.03
C ALA A 67 -49.59 15.43 -30.90
N LEU A 68 -48.60 16.31 -30.64
CA LEU A 68 -48.60 17.78 -30.79
C LEU A 68 -49.25 18.54 -29.61
N ASP A 69 -48.74 19.63 -29.05
CA ASP A 69 -47.72 20.61 -29.44
C ASP A 69 -47.18 21.34 -28.18
N SER A 70 -46.03 22.01 -28.32
CA SER A 70 -45.44 22.94 -27.33
C SER A 70 -45.85 24.42 -27.62
N PRO A 71 -45.23 25.42 -26.97
CA PRO A 71 -45.66 26.24 -25.82
C PRO A 71 -46.16 27.66 -26.24
N PRO A 72 -46.46 28.65 -25.33
CA PRO A 72 -45.40 29.58 -24.84
C PRO A 72 -45.63 30.34 -23.49
N ARG A 73 -44.52 30.85 -22.92
CA ARG A 73 -44.26 32.13 -22.18
C ARG A 73 -45.08 32.56 -20.92
N GLY A 74 -44.36 33.05 -19.88
CA GLY A 74 -44.84 33.64 -18.59
C GLY A 74 -45.44 35.06 -18.71
N PRO A 75 -45.46 35.98 -17.68
CA PRO A 75 -44.61 36.08 -16.45
C PRO A 75 -45.31 36.58 -15.11
N TRP A 76 -44.50 36.81 -14.05
CA TRP A 76 -44.71 37.59 -12.78
C TRP A 76 -45.57 36.94 -11.65
N LEU A 77 -45.36 37.03 -10.31
CA LEU A 77 -44.53 37.79 -9.34
C LEU A 77 -44.55 37.02 -7.98
N GLY A 78 -43.54 37.18 -7.11
CA GLY A 78 -43.60 36.79 -5.69
C GLY A 78 -42.23 36.70 -4.99
N GLU A 79 -41.90 37.72 -4.19
CA GLU A 79 -40.61 37.98 -3.51
C GLU A 79 -40.38 37.28 -2.14
N GLN A 80 -39.15 37.48 -1.64
CA GLN A 80 -38.35 36.85 -0.56
C GLN A 80 -38.81 36.99 0.91
N PRO A 81 -38.07 36.37 1.86
CA PRO A 81 -37.81 36.96 3.17
C PRO A 81 -36.30 37.12 3.51
N GLY A 82 -35.97 38.23 4.18
CA GLY A 82 -34.63 38.66 4.61
C GLY A 82 -34.29 38.42 6.10
N GLU A 83 -33.06 38.85 6.43
CA GLU A 83 -32.18 38.62 7.60
C GLU A 83 -32.69 38.92 9.04
N PRO A 84 -31.98 38.42 10.10
CA PRO A 84 -32.11 38.89 11.48
C PRO A 84 -30.98 39.85 11.93
N LYS A 85 -31.31 40.83 12.78
CA LYS A 85 -30.36 41.77 13.45
C LYS A 85 -30.36 41.62 14.98
N MET A 86 -29.23 42.05 15.55
CA MET A 86 -28.66 41.83 16.89
C MET A 86 -29.00 42.87 18.01
N LEU A 87 -28.79 42.43 19.28
CA LEU A 87 -28.28 43.12 20.53
C LEU A 87 -29.20 44.08 21.35
N PRO A 88 -28.91 44.46 22.64
CA PRO A 88 -28.06 43.88 23.74
C PRO A 88 -28.55 44.04 25.25
N ARG A 89 -27.75 43.48 26.19
CA ARG A 89 -27.48 43.81 27.66
C ARG A 89 -28.53 43.47 28.75
N SER A 90 -28.20 42.86 29.91
CA SER A 90 -27.40 43.37 31.06
C SER A 90 -27.25 42.32 32.22
N LYS A 91 -26.29 42.52 33.16
CA LYS A 91 -25.96 41.70 34.39
C LYS A 91 -26.84 42.09 35.62
N PRO A 92 -26.95 41.30 36.72
CA PRO A 92 -26.09 41.41 37.95
C PRO A 92 -25.91 40.07 38.79
N ALA A 93 -24.81 39.81 39.53
CA ALA A 93 -24.42 40.05 40.96
C ALA A 93 -24.79 38.97 42.04
N LEU A 94 -23.86 38.72 42.99
CA LEU A 94 -23.81 37.77 44.15
C LEU A 94 -24.70 38.15 45.38
N PRO A 95 -24.95 37.25 46.37
CA PRO A 95 -24.29 37.31 47.73
C PRO A 95 -24.20 35.92 48.49
N PRO A 96 -23.98 35.80 49.84
CA PRO A 96 -22.71 35.63 50.58
C PRO A 96 -22.63 34.36 51.51
N PRO A 97 -21.59 34.16 52.39
CA PRO A 97 -21.30 32.89 53.07
C PRO A 97 -21.76 32.80 54.54
N LEU A 98 -21.79 31.59 55.11
CA LEU A 98 -22.04 31.34 56.54
C LEU A 98 -20.96 30.41 57.14
N LEU A 99 -20.29 30.93 58.17
CA LEU A 99 -19.35 30.27 59.08
C LEU A 99 -20.07 29.27 60.00
N LEU A 100 -19.40 28.16 60.33
CA LEU A 100 -19.53 27.52 61.65
C LEU A 100 -18.21 26.79 62.01
N LEU A 101 -17.59 27.28 63.08
CA LEU A 101 -16.44 26.72 63.81
C LEU A 101 -16.83 25.43 64.54
N LEU A 102 -15.93 24.44 64.58
CA LEU A 102 -15.75 23.54 65.72
C LEU A 102 -14.27 23.11 65.84
N LEU A 103 -13.76 23.15 67.07
CA LEU A 103 -12.37 23.01 67.50
C LEU A 103 -11.97 21.55 67.82
N GLY A 104 -10.76 21.16 67.37
CA GLY A 104 -9.74 20.31 68.05
C GLY A 104 -9.93 18.77 68.11
N PRO A 105 -8.90 17.98 68.51
CA PRO A 105 -7.46 18.27 68.67
C PRO A 105 -6.51 17.34 67.88
N LEU A 106 -5.23 17.71 67.88
CA LEU A 106 -4.06 16.99 67.34
C LEU A 106 -3.74 15.68 68.09
N ALA A 107 -3.35 14.64 67.35
CA ALA A 107 -2.45 13.58 67.82
C ALA A 107 -1.64 12.98 66.63
N PRO A 108 -0.38 12.55 66.84
CA PRO A 108 0.60 12.36 65.77
C PRO A 108 0.67 10.90 65.27
N LEU A 109 0.83 10.71 63.96
CA LEU A 109 1.19 9.42 63.37
C LEU A 109 2.49 9.55 62.56
N CYS A 110 3.37 8.58 62.80
CA CYS A 110 4.77 8.47 62.36
C CYS A 110 4.97 8.56 60.83
N PRO A 111 6.19 8.92 60.36
CA PRO A 111 6.52 8.91 58.93
C PRO A 111 6.81 7.48 58.47
N GLY A 112 5.81 6.81 57.92
CA GLY A 112 5.95 5.53 57.23
C GLY A 112 6.13 5.74 55.73
N ALA A 113 7.35 5.44 55.25
CA ALA A 113 7.72 5.06 53.88
C ALA A 113 7.02 5.79 52.71
N LEU A 114 7.76 6.69 52.06
CA LEU A 114 7.54 7.05 50.65
C LEU A 114 7.44 5.75 49.82
N PRO A 115 6.36 5.50 49.06
CA PRO A 115 6.40 4.48 48.04
C PRO A 115 7.36 4.98 46.96
N GLY A 116 8.49 4.28 46.80
CA GLY A 116 9.40 4.50 45.67
C GLY A 116 8.65 4.40 44.34
N PRO A 117 9.11 5.09 43.29
CA PRO A 117 8.38 5.16 42.04
C PRO A 117 8.24 3.75 41.46
N ALA A 118 6.99 3.33 41.23
CA ALA A 118 6.67 2.18 40.42
C ALA A 118 7.14 2.45 38.98
N GLN A 119 8.38 2.06 38.65
CA GLN A 119 9.01 2.41 37.37
C GLN A 119 9.58 1.21 36.59
N ALA A 120 9.32 -0.04 37.03
CA ALA A 120 9.96 -1.22 36.45
C ALA A 120 9.13 -2.01 35.42
N GLN A 121 7.79 -1.87 35.36
CA GLN A 121 6.95 -2.80 34.56
C GLN A 121 6.78 -2.45 33.08
N ASP A 122 7.05 -1.21 32.66
CA ASP A 122 6.88 -0.76 31.27
C ASP A 122 8.19 -0.52 30.50
N ALA A 123 9.33 -0.82 31.15
CA ALA A 123 10.63 -0.83 30.51
C ALA A 123 10.85 -2.16 29.75
N VAL A 124 11.33 -2.06 28.53
CA VAL A 124 11.49 -3.20 27.62
C VAL A 124 12.87 -3.19 27.00
N ASP A 125 13.59 -4.30 27.12
CA ASP A 125 14.91 -4.45 26.49
C ASP A 125 14.79 -4.87 25.03
N LEU A 126 15.62 -4.27 24.18
CA LEU A 126 15.77 -4.64 22.78
C LEU A 126 17.03 -5.50 22.58
N ASP A 127 16.95 -6.45 21.66
CA ASP A 127 18.11 -7.13 21.07
C ASP A 127 18.26 -6.69 19.62
N PHE A 128 19.49 -6.37 19.23
CA PHE A 128 19.85 -5.90 17.88
C PHE A 128 20.82 -6.89 17.22
N PHE A 129 20.52 -7.31 16.01
CA PHE A 129 21.37 -8.16 15.18
C PHE A 129 21.86 -7.34 14.01
N THR A 130 23.13 -6.96 14.06
CA THR A 130 23.74 -5.91 13.23
C THR A 130 24.99 -6.39 12.47
N GLN A 131 25.28 -7.70 12.53
CA GLN A 131 26.49 -8.29 11.95
C GLN A 131 26.48 -8.25 10.43
N GLN A 132 25.33 -8.51 9.81
CA GLN A 132 25.13 -8.47 8.36
C GLN A 132 23.67 -8.12 8.03
N PRO A 133 23.38 -7.54 6.86
CA PRO A 133 22.01 -7.32 6.41
C PRO A 133 21.27 -8.64 6.22
N LEU A 134 20.03 -8.74 6.70
CA LEU A 134 19.12 -9.85 6.38
C LEU A 134 18.75 -9.82 4.90
N HIS A 135 18.42 -8.63 4.42
CA HIS A 135 18.01 -8.37 3.05
C HIS A 135 18.50 -7.00 2.61
N LEU A 136 18.52 -6.79 1.30
CA LEU A 136 18.69 -5.49 0.67
C LEU A 136 17.40 -5.15 -0.05
N VAL A 137 16.72 -4.10 0.39
CA VAL A 137 15.54 -3.58 -0.33
C VAL A 137 15.96 -2.56 -1.38
N SER A 138 15.10 -2.31 -2.36
CA SER A 138 15.32 -1.28 -3.37
C SER A 138 15.40 0.11 -2.73
N PRO A 139 16.17 1.07 -3.29
CA PRO A 139 16.00 2.49 -2.95
C PRO A 139 14.54 2.97 -3.12
N SER A 140 13.84 2.37 -4.08
CA SER A 140 12.41 2.55 -4.34
C SER A 140 11.53 1.60 -3.51
N PHE A 141 11.99 1.12 -2.35
CA PHE A 141 11.24 0.17 -1.51
C PHE A 141 9.82 0.64 -1.20
N LEU A 142 9.68 1.84 -0.63
CA LEU A 142 8.38 2.49 -0.51
C LEU A 142 8.03 3.14 -1.84
N SER A 143 7.13 2.52 -2.59
CA SER A 143 6.61 2.99 -3.87
C SER A 143 5.10 3.25 -3.78
N ILE A 144 4.51 3.80 -4.83
CA ILE A 144 3.12 4.25 -4.83
C ILE A 144 2.41 3.85 -6.12
N THR A 145 1.08 3.84 -6.09
CA THR A 145 0.24 3.62 -7.28
C THR A 145 -0.59 4.86 -7.63
N ILE A 146 -1.05 4.90 -8.87
CA ILE A 146 -2.25 5.63 -9.30
C ILE A 146 -3.20 4.59 -9.86
N ASP A 147 -4.43 4.55 -9.36
CA ASP A 147 -5.41 3.58 -9.85
C ASP A 147 -5.74 3.86 -11.33
N ALA A 148 -5.68 2.82 -12.16
CA ALA A 148 -6.08 2.89 -13.56
C ALA A 148 -7.50 3.46 -13.76
N ASN A 149 -8.37 3.35 -12.75
CA ASN A 149 -9.72 3.88 -12.78
C ASN A 149 -9.80 5.41 -12.96
N LEU A 150 -8.72 6.15 -12.66
CA LEU A 150 -8.63 7.60 -12.90
C LEU A 150 -8.73 7.92 -14.40
N ALA A 151 -8.33 6.98 -15.27
CA ALA A 151 -8.47 7.08 -16.73
C ALA A 151 -9.82 6.58 -17.27
N THR A 152 -10.77 6.18 -16.41
CA THR A 152 -12.14 5.85 -16.85
C THR A 152 -12.79 7.06 -17.52
N ASN A 153 -12.57 8.24 -16.94
CA ASN A 153 -12.83 9.53 -17.57
C ASN A 153 -11.51 10.33 -17.59
N PRO A 154 -10.75 10.29 -18.70
CA PRO A 154 -9.37 10.78 -18.74
C PRO A 154 -9.16 12.25 -18.36
N ARG A 155 -10.21 13.09 -18.36
CA ARG A 155 -10.12 14.49 -17.89
C ARG A 155 -9.59 14.61 -16.45
N PHE A 156 -9.82 13.62 -15.59
CA PHE A 156 -9.34 13.65 -14.20
C PHE A 156 -7.85 13.33 -14.05
N LEU A 157 -7.18 12.82 -15.11
CA LEU A 157 -5.72 12.78 -15.14
C LEU A 157 -5.10 14.18 -15.13
N VAL A 158 -5.87 15.22 -15.45
CA VAL A 158 -5.43 16.62 -15.36
C VAL A 158 -5.03 17.02 -13.94
N PHE A 159 -5.59 16.39 -12.90
CA PHE A 159 -5.13 16.60 -11.53
C PHE A 159 -3.64 16.34 -11.34
N LEU A 160 -3.05 15.40 -12.09
CA LEU A 160 -1.60 15.13 -12.03
C LEU A 160 -0.75 16.30 -12.55
N GLY A 161 -1.35 17.32 -13.15
CA GLY A 161 -0.72 18.59 -13.49
C GLY A 161 -0.52 19.55 -12.31
N SER A 162 -1.10 19.24 -11.13
CA SER A 162 -0.99 20.09 -9.93
C SER A 162 0.44 20.17 -9.42
N SER A 163 0.92 21.39 -9.16
CA SER A 163 2.21 21.64 -8.51
C SER A 163 2.26 21.03 -7.11
N LYS A 164 1.16 21.09 -6.36
CA LYS A 164 1.01 20.53 -5.01
C LYS A 164 1.19 19.01 -5.00
N LEU A 165 0.49 18.31 -5.89
CA LEU A 165 0.68 16.85 -6.05
C LEU A 165 2.11 16.50 -6.48
N ARG A 166 2.71 17.28 -7.38
CA ARG A 166 4.09 17.07 -7.82
C ARG A 166 5.09 17.25 -6.67
N THR A 167 4.92 18.26 -5.82
CA THR A 167 5.74 18.47 -4.61
C THR A 167 5.65 17.29 -3.65
N LEU A 168 4.44 16.82 -3.40
CA LEU A 168 4.19 15.66 -2.54
C LEU A 168 4.84 14.39 -3.11
N ALA A 169 4.66 14.14 -4.41
CA ALA A 169 5.24 13.00 -5.11
C ALA A 169 6.79 13.02 -5.07
N ARG A 170 7.42 14.19 -5.29
CA ARG A 170 8.88 14.36 -5.15
C ARG A 170 9.39 14.02 -3.76
N GLY A 171 8.60 14.30 -2.73
CA GLY A 171 8.93 13.94 -1.35
C GLY A 171 9.22 12.45 -1.17
N LEU A 172 8.57 11.61 -1.98
CA LEU A 172 8.66 10.15 -1.94
C LEU A 172 9.70 9.57 -2.91
N SER A 173 10.35 10.39 -3.74
CA SER A 173 11.42 9.96 -4.63
C SER A 173 12.68 9.52 -3.84
N PRO A 174 13.41 8.48 -4.30
CA PRO A 174 13.10 7.61 -5.45
C PRO A 174 11.97 6.63 -5.12
N ALA A 175 11.08 6.39 -6.09
CA ALA A 175 9.97 5.45 -5.97
C ALA A 175 9.44 5.07 -7.36
N TYR A 176 8.83 3.90 -7.47
CA TYR A 176 8.00 3.57 -8.62
C TYR A 176 6.63 4.23 -8.47
N LEU A 177 6.07 4.62 -9.62
CA LEU A 177 4.66 5.00 -9.76
C LEU A 177 3.98 3.94 -10.63
N ARG A 178 3.21 3.04 -10.02
CA ARG A 178 2.48 2.01 -10.76
C ARG A 178 1.09 2.52 -11.17
N PHE A 179 0.89 2.72 -12.47
CA PHE A 179 -0.41 3.01 -13.05
C PHE A 179 -1.11 1.69 -13.38
N GLY A 180 -1.97 1.25 -12.48
CA GLY A 180 -2.64 -0.04 -12.57
C GLY A 180 -3.78 -0.16 -11.59
N GLY A 181 -4.57 -1.22 -11.70
CA GLY A 181 -5.72 -1.47 -10.85
C GLY A 181 -6.75 -2.29 -11.61
N THR A 182 -7.97 -2.44 -11.06
CA THR A 182 -8.99 -3.26 -11.73
C THR A 182 -9.29 -2.78 -13.16
N LYS A 183 -9.20 -1.47 -13.41
CA LYS A 183 -9.49 -0.87 -14.72
C LYS A 183 -8.39 -1.13 -15.77
N THR A 184 -7.20 -1.59 -15.40
CA THR A 184 -6.12 -1.95 -16.33
C THR A 184 -6.63 -2.82 -17.48
N ASP A 185 -7.42 -3.84 -17.15
CA ASP A 185 -7.95 -4.81 -18.11
C ASP A 185 -9.21 -4.34 -18.87
N PHE A 186 -9.59 -3.09 -18.70
CA PHE A 186 -10.73 -2.46 -19.38
C PHE A 186 -10.35 -1.11 -20.03
N LEU A 187 -9.05 -0.81 -20.08
CA LEU A 187 -8.53 0.36 -20.79
C LEU A 187 -7.98 -0.06 -22.16
N ILE A 188 -8.30 0.75 -23.18
CA ILE A 188 -7.85 0.52 -24.56
C ILE A 188 -7.16 1.80 -25.04
N PHE A 189 -5.92 1.69 -25.51
CA PHE A 189 -5.23 2.83 -26.09
C PHE A 189 -5.85 3.19 -27.44
N ASP A 190 -6.30 4.43 -27.60
CA ASP A 190 -6.80 4.94 -28.87
C ASP A 190 -6.01 6.21 -29.25
N PRO A 191 -5.05 6.12 -30.20
CA PRO A 191 -4.25 7.27 -30.59
C PRO A 191 -5.06 8.35 -31.33
N LYS A 192 -6.27 8.02 -31.80
CA LYS A 192 -7.17 8.94 -32.51
C LYS A 192 -8.23 9.56 -31.60
N LYS A 193 -8.30 9.14 -30.33
CA LYS A 193 -9.25 9.70 -29.36
C LYS A 193 -9.08 11.21 -29.26
N GLU A 194 -10.19 11.93 -29.43
CA GLU A 194 -10.23 13.37 -29.22
C GLU A 194 -10.02 13.72 -27.74
N SER A 195 -9.18 14.71 -27.49
CA SER A 195 -8.98 15.25 -26.15
C SER A 195 -10.22 16.00 -25.66
N THR A 196 -10.44 16.05 -24.35
CA THR A 196 -11.48 16.92 -23.78
C THR A 196 -11.03 18.40 -23.78
N PHE A 197 -11.95 19.31 -23.42
CA PHE A 197 -11.59 20.71 -23.23
C PHE A 197 -10.52 20.88 -22.14
N GLU A 198 -10.64 20.15 -21.03
CA GLU A 198 -9.73 20.20 -19.89
C GLU A 198 -8.32 19.76 -20.29
N GLU A 199 -8.20 18.64 -21.01
CA GLU A 199 -6.91 18.16 -21.52
C GLU A 199 -6.28 19.17 -22.48
N ARG A 200 -7.05 19.72 -23.44
CA ARG A 200 -6.54 20.72 -24.39
C ARG A 200 -6.09 21.99 -23.68
N SER A 201 -6.90 22.51 -22.76
CA SER A 201 -6.60 23.73 -22.00
C SER A 201 -5.34 23.55 -21.16
N TYR A 202 -5.20 22.41 -20.49
CA TYR A 202 -3.97 22.07 -19.75
C TYR A 202 -2.76 22.07 -20.67
N TRP A 203 -2.77 21.33 -21.78
CA TRP A 203 -1.59 21.24 -22.65
C TRP A 203 -1.25 22.56 -23.35
N GLN A 204 -2.26 23.35 -23.72
CA GLN A 204 -2.06 24.69 -24.28
C GLN A 204 -1.34 25.61 -23.29
N SER A 205 -1.65 25.52 -21.98
CA SER A 205 -0.96 26.33 -20.97
C SER A 205 0.47 25.88 -20.68
N GLN A 206 0.88 24.67 -21.10
CA GLN A 206 2.26 24.18 -20.92
C GLN A 206 3.19 24.52 -22.11
N VAL A 207 2.66 25.05 -23.21
CA VAL A 207 3.46 25.34 -24.42
C VAL A 207 4.54 26.38 -24.09
N ASN A 208 5.76 26.14 -24.57
CA ASN A 208 6.95 26.98 -24.35
C ASN A 208 7.38 27.13 -22.88
N GLN A 209 7.00 26.19 -22.00
CA GLN A 209 7.39 26.18 -20.60
C GLN A 209 8.11 24.88 -20.20
N ASP A 210 8.98 24.97 -19.19
CA ASP A 210 9.50 23.79 -18.50
C ASP A 210 8.39 23.27 -17.56
N ILE A 211 7.63 22.30 -18.06
CA ILE A 211 6.49 21.69 -17.37
C ILE A 211 6.84 21.13 -15.99
N CYS A 212 8.09 20.72 -15.76
CA CYS A 212 8.50 20.20 -14.46
C CYS A 212 8.70 21.32 -13.43
N LYS A 213 9.08 22.53 -13.85
CA LYS A 213 9.30 23.67 -12.97
C LYS A 213 8.03 24.48 -12.76
N SER A 214 7.41 24.94 -13.85
CA SER A 214 6.31 25.91 -13.80
C SER A 214 4.95 25.31 -14.12
N GLY A 215 4.88 24.05 -14.56
CA GLY A 215 3.62 23.47 -15.02
C GLY A 215 2.56 23.44 -13.93
N SER A 216 1.38 23.94 -14.23
CA SER A 216 0.21 24.01 -13.36
C SER A 216 -1.08 23.80 -14.16
N ILE A 217 -2.18 23.54 -13.45
CA ILE A 217 -3.50 23.42 -14.06
C ILE A 217 -4.09 24.83 -14.19
N PRO A 218 -4.72 25.18 -15.33
CA PRO A 218 -5.47 26.42 -15.43
C PRO A 218 -6.54 26.50 -14.33
N PRO A 219 -6.69 27.62 -13.58
CA PRO A 219 -7.58 27.67 -12.42
C PRO A 219 -9.03 27.27 -12.70
N ALA A 220 -9.59 27.71 -13.83
CA ALA A 220 -10.95 27.35 -14.24
C ALA A 220 -11.12 25.85 -14.54
N VAL A 221 -10.06 25.18 -15.01
CA VAL A 221 -10.07 23.72 -15.23
C VAL A 221 -9.97 23.00 -13.88
N GLU A 222 -9.10 23.46 -12.99
CA GLU A 222 -8.92 22.87 -11.66
C GLU A 222 -10.21 22.96 -10.84
N GLU A 223 -10.82 24.15 -10.76
CA GLU A 223 -12.09 24.38 -10.05
C GLU A 223 -13.21 23.48 -10.58
N LYS A 224 -13.35 23.38 -11.91
CA LYS A 224 -14.34 22.52 -12.55
C LYS A 224 -14.12 21.05 -12.21
N LEU A 225 -12.88 20.57 -12.29
CA LEU A 225 -12.56 19.19 -11.98
C LEU A 225 -12.77 18.87 -10.50
N GLN A 226 -12.38 19.78 -9.59
CA GLN A 226 -12.61 19.63 -8.15
C GLN A 226 -14.10 19.56 -7.82
N LEU A 227 -14.94 20.39 -8.45
CA LEU A 227 -16.39 20.36 -8.26
C LEU A 227 -17.00 19.01 -8.70
N GLU A 228 -16.51 18.43 -9.78
CA GLU A 228 -17.02 17.17 -10.33
C GLU A 228 -16.41 15.91 -9.69
N TRP A 229 -15.28 16.05 -8.98
CA TRP A 229 -14.53 14.92 -8.44
C TRP A 229 -15.30 14.07 -7.42
N PRO A 230 -16.02 14.63 -6.42
CA PRO A 230 -16.77 13.82 -5.47
C PRO A 230 -17.82 12.91 -6.14
N TYR A 231 -18.45 13.41 -7.22
CA TYR A 231 -19.39 12.61 -7.99
C TYR A 231 -18.67 11.52 -8.78
N GLN A 232 -17.56 11.86 -9.45
CA GLN A 232 -16.74 10.89 -10.17
C GLN A 232 -16.21 9.79 -9.23
N GLU A 233 -15.71 10.15 -8.05
CA GLU A 233 -15.21 9.20 -7.05
C GLU A 233 -16.30 8.19 -6.67
N GLN A 234 -17.52 8.66 -6.38
CA GLN A 234 -18.63 7.76 -6.08
C GLN A 234 -18.95 6.80 -7.24
N LEU A 235 -18.86 7.26 -8.50
CA LEU A 235 -19.06 6.40 -9.67
C LEU A 235 -17.99 5.31 -9.75
N LEU A 236 -16.71 5.66 -9.54
CA LEU A 236 -15.59 4.72 -9.58
C LEU A 236 -15.72 3.66 -8.47
N LEU A 237 -16.05 4.08 -7.24
CA LEU A 237 -16.26 3.18 -6.11
C LEU A 237 -17.47 2.25 -6.32
N ARG A 238 -18.57 2.77 -6.89
CA ARG A 238 -19.76 1.98 -7.24
C ARG A 238 -19.48 0.97 -8.37
N GLU A 239 -18.73 1.36 -9.40
CA GLU A 239 -18.33 0.44 -10.48
C GLU A 239 -17.55 -0.75 -9.89
N HIS A 240 -16.58 -0.47 -9.01
CA HIS A 240 -15.82 -1.50 -8.30
C HIS A 240 -16.71 -2.40 -7.42
N TYR A 241 -17.70 -1.81 -6.72
CA TYR A 241 -18.66 -2.55 -5.92
C TYR A 241 -19.48 -3.53 -6.76
N GLN A 242 -20.04 -3.04 -7.87
CA GLN A 242 -20.94 -3.79 -8.74
C GLN A 242 -20.21 -4.81 -9.61
N LYS A 243 -18.89 -4.67 -9.77
CA LYS A 243 -18.04 -5.50 -10.65
C LYS A 243 -18.50 -5.51 -12.11
N LYS A 244 -19.13 -4.41 -12.54
CA LYS A 244 -19.62 -4.22 -13.91
C LYS A 244 -18.72 -3.22 -14.60
N PHE A 245 -17.58 -3.71 -15.09
CA PHE A 245 -16.58 -2.86 -15.73
C PHE A 245 -16.88 -2.73 -17.22
N LYS A 246 -16.82 -1.50 -17.72
CA LYS A 246 -16.94 -1.22 -19.16
C LYS A 246 -15.58 -0.85 -19.73
N ASN A 247 -15.38 -1.17 -21.01
CA ASN A 247 -14.21 -0.67 -21.74
C ASN A 247 -14.28 0.84 -21.88
N SER A 248 -13.14 1.50 -21.65
CA SER A 248 -12.95 2.92 -21.89
C SER A 248 -11.63 3.15 -22.63
N THR A 249 -11.59 4.18 -23.47
CA THR A 249 -10.39 4.54 -24.23
C THR A 249 -9.65 5.69 -23.58
N TYR A 250 -8.32 5.67 -23.66
CA TYR A 250 -7.43 6.76 -23.25
C TYR A 250 -6.58 7.21 -24.44
N SER A 251 -6.19 8.49 -24.43
CA SER A 251 -5.53 9.16 -25.56
C SER A 251 -4.01 9.19 -25.38
N ARG A 252 -3.32 9.69 -26.41
CA ARG A 252 -1.91 10.10 -26.34
C ARG A 252 -1.65 11.12 -25.23
N SER A 253 -2.56 12.10 -25.08
CA SER A 253 -2.51 13.10 -24.01
C SER A 253 -2.52 12.42 -22.64
N SER A 254 -3.42 11.46 -22.41
CA SER A 254 -3.50 10.73 -21.14
C SER A 254 -2.18 10.04 -20.74
N VAL A 255 -1.49 9.43 -21.72
CA VAL A 255 -0.16 8.82 -21.51
C VAL A 255 0.90 9.89 -21.20
N ASP A 256 0.88 11.00 -21.92
CA ASP A 256 1.81 12.11 -21.71
C ASP A 256 1.66 12.72 -20.30
N MET A 257 0.43 12.82 -19.77
CA MET A 257 0.17 13.34 -18.42
C MET A 257 0.78 12.44 -17.35
N LEU A 258 0.55 11.13 -17.46
CA LEU A 258 1.09 10.13 -16.54
C LEU A 258 2.62 10.12 -16.55
N TYR A 259 3.21 10.09 -17.75
CA TYR A 259 4.66 10.08 -17.90
C TYR A 259 5.30 11.36 -17.37
N THR A 260 4.74 12.51 -17.73
CA THR A 260 5.24 13.81 -17.27
C THR A 260 5.17 13.92 -15.76
N PHE A 261 4.05 13.54 -15.14
CA PHE A 261 3.91 13.56 -13.69
C PHE A 261 4.96 12.69 -13.00
N ALA A 262 5.15 11.45 -13.47
CA ALA A 262 6.16 10.55 -12.92
C ALA A 262 7.57 11.14 -13.08
N ASN A 263 7.95 11.51 -14.30
CA ASN A 263 9.28 12.03 -14.63
C ASN A 263 9.60 13.33 -13.88
N CYS A 264 8.69 14.30 -13.88
CA CYS A 264 8.88 15.57 -13.17
C CYS A 264 8.87 15.42 -11.64
N SER A 265 8.38 14.29 -11.13
CA SER A 265 8.39 13.95 -9.71
C SER A 265 9.57 13.07 -9.30
N GLY A 266 10.44 12.68 -10.25
CA GLY A 266 11.55 11.75 -9.99
C GLY A 266 11.06 10.34 -9.64
N LEU A 267 9.97 9.90 -10.28
CA LEU A 267 9.37 8.58 -10.10
C LEU A 267 9.49 7.75 -11.38
N ASP A 268 9.67 6.45 -11.21
CA ASP A 268 9.78 5.50 -12.32
C ASP A 268 8.40 4.92 -12.64
N LEU A 269 7.84 5.26 -13.82
CA LEU A 269 6.51 4.81 -14.23
C LEU A 269 6.51 3.31 -14.57
N ILE A 270 5.60 2.56 -13.95
CA ILE A 270 5.20 1.21 -14.35
C ILE A 270 3.77 1.29 -14.89
N PHE A 271 3.54 0.80 -16.11
CA PHE A 271 2.24 0.88 -16.77
C PHE A 271 1.64 -0.53 -16.98
N GLY A 272 0.47 -0.78 -16.40
CA GLY A 272 -0.28 -2.02 -16.59
C GLY A 272 -1.00 -2.06 -17.93
N LEU A 273 -0.68 -3.06 -18.76
CA LEU A 273 -1.34 -3.33 -20.03
C LEU A 273 -2.60 -4.18 -19.84
N ASN A 274 -3.56 -4.03 -20.75
CA ASN A 274 -4.81 -4.78 -20.74
C ASN A 274 -4.60 -6.24 -21.18
N ALA A 275 -4.81 -7.19 -20.27
CA ALA A 275 -4.68 -8.62 -20.54
C ALA A 275 -6.00 -9.27 -20.98
N LEU A 276 -7.13 -8.56 -21.03
CA LEU A 276 -8.42 -9.09 -21.48
C LEU A 276 -8.70 -8.86 -22.98
N LEU A 277 -7.77 -8.25 -23.71
CA LEU A 277 -7.81 -8.27 -25.17
C LEU A 277 -7.41 -9.67 -25.66
N ARG A 278 -8.39 -10.45 -26.11
CA ARG A 278 -8.23 -11.87 -26.43
C ARG A 278 -8.58 -12.18 -27.88
N THR A 279 -7.88 -13.15 -28.44
CA THR A 279 -8.23 -13.79 -29.70
C THR A 279 -9.33 -14.84 -29.48
N ALA A 280 -9.84 -15.44 -30.56
CA ALA A 280 -10.87 -16.48 -30.49
C ALA A 280 -10.42 -17.73 -29.70
N ASP A 281 -9.13 -18.04 -29.72
CA ASP A 281 -8.47 -19.13 -29.01
C ASP A 281 -7.90 -18.73 -27.64
N LEU A 282 -8.34 -17.57 -27.10
CA LEU A 282 -7.98 -17.04 -25.77
C LEU A 282 -6.50 -16.67 -25.58
N GLN A 283 -5.72 -16.60 -26.66
CA GLN A 283 -4.38 -15.98 -26.64
C GLN A 283 -4.51 -14.46 -26.44
N TRP A 284 -3.48 -13.83 -25.87
CA TRP A 284 -3.46 -12.38 -25.73
C TRP A 284 -3.26 -11.68 -27.08
N ASN A 285 -4.20 -10.79 -27.42
CA ASN A 285 -4.09 -9.94 -28.60
C ASN A 285 -3.25 -8.70 -28.28
N SER A 286 -1.97 -8.78 -28.64
CA SER A 286 -0.98 -7.74 -28.35
C SER A 286 -1.07 -6.50 -29.26
N SER A 287 -2.01 -6.44 -30.21
CA SER A 287 -2.06 -5.36 -31.22
C SER A 287 -2.25 -3.98 -30.60
N ASN A 288 -3.09 -3.84 -29.56
CA ASN A 288 -3.29 -2.56 -28.89
C ASN A 288 -2.06 -2.14 -28.06
N ALA A 289 -1.41 -3.10 -27.40
CA ALA A 289 -0.17 -2.86 -26.69
C ALA A 289 0.94 -2.39 -27.64
N GLN A 290 1.04 -2.98 -28.84
CA GLN A 290 2.00 -2.55 -29.86
C GLN A 290 1.80 -1.07 -30.23
N LEU A 291 0.56 -0.62 -30.44
CA LEU A 291 0.26 0.80 -30.71
C LEU A 291 0.77 1.73 -29.61
N LEU A 292 0.60 1.34 -28.34
CA LEU A 292 1.08 2.11 -27.21
C LEU A 292 2.62 2.10 -27.12
N LEU A 293 3.24 0.92 -27.28
CA LEU A 293 4.69 0.77 -27.28
C LEU A 293 5.35 1.61 -28.37
N ASP A 294 4.76 1.64 -29.58
CA ASP A 294 5.24 2.46 -30.70
C ASP A 294 5.13 3.94 -30.38
N TYR A 295 4.01 4.38 -29.80
CA TYR A 295 3.83 5.77 -29.36
C TYR A 295 4.86 6.16 -28.30
N CYS A 296 5.01 5.38 -27.23
CA CYS A 296 5.98 5.65 -26.17
C CYS A 296 7.42 5.61 -26.69
N SER A 297 7.73 4.74 -27.67
CA SER A 297 9.03 4.69 -28.35
C SER A 297 9.30 5.97 -29.12
N SER A 298 8.30 6.48 -29.86
CA SER A 298 8.39 7.73 -30.62
C SER A 298 8.65 8.95 -29.72
N LYS A 299 8.15 8.91 -28.49
CA LYS A 299 8.36 9.93 -27.45
C LYS A 299 9.63 9.72 -26.61
N ARG A 300 10.31 8.58 -26.79
CA ARG A 300 11.47 8.15 -25.99
C ARG A 300 11.18 8.13 -24.49
N TYR A 301 9.97 7.74 -24.12
CA TYR A 301 9.62 7.55 -22.73
C TYR A 301 10.41 6.37 -22.15
N ASN A 302 10.71 6.40 -20.85
CA ASN A 302 11.28 5.27 -20.12
C ASN A 302 10.22 4.71 -19.18
N ILE A 303 9.58 3.63 -19.59
CA ILE A 303 8.42 3.03 -18.90
C ILE A 303 8.70 1.55 -18.71
N SER A 304 8.42 1.06 -17.51
CA SER A 304 8.35 -0.38 -17.21
C SER A 304 6.91 -0.88 -17.32
N TRP A 305 6.72 -2.19 -17.49
CA TRP A 305 5.43 -2.73 -17.93
C TRP A 305 4.94 -3.85 -17.01
N GLU A 306 3.63 -3.92 -16.88
CA GLU A 306 2.88 -5.05 -16.33
C GLU A 306 1.87 -5.52 -17.38
N LEU A 307 1.31 -6.73 -17.23
CA LEU A 307 0.24 -7.24 -18.08
C LEU A 307 -0.87 -7.86 -17.25
N GLY A 308 -1.96 -7.13 -17.15
CA GLY A 308 -3.16 -7.49 -16.40
C GLY A 308 -3.08 -7.22 -14.90
N ASN A 309 -4.25 -7.19 -14.27
CA ASN A 309 -4.38 -6.91 -12.84
C ASN A 309 -5.30 -7.94 -12.17
N GLU A 310 -4.83 -8.60 -11.12
CA GLU A 310 -5.53 -9.67 -10.40
C GLU A 310 -6.20 -10.70 -11.34
N PRO A 311 -5.43 -11.36 -12.22
CA PRO A 311 -5.95 -12.33 -13.21
C PRO A 311 -6.73 -13.47 -12.57
N ASN A 312 -6.44 -13.78 -11.31
CA ASN A 312 -7.19 -14.73 -10.47
C ASN A 312 -8.69 -14.40 -10.33
N SER A 313 -9.11 -13.19 -10.71
CA SER A 313 -10.49 -12.72 -10.64
C SER A 313 -11.12 -12.41 -12.00
N PHE A 314 -10.44 -12.66 -13.13
CA PHE A 314 -10.98 -12.38 -14.48
C PHE A 314 -12.34 -13.01 -14.74
N LEU A 315 -12.55 -14.26 -14.31
CA LEU A 315 -13.86 -14.93 -14.44
C LEU A 315 -14.97 -14.14 -13.75
N LYS A 316 -14.68 -13.47 -12.62
CA LYS A 316 -15.66 -12.67 -11.88
C LYS A 316 -15.87 -11.28 -12.49
N LYS A 317 -14.85 -10.74 -13.17
CA LYS A 317 -14.84 -9.35 -13.67
C LYS A 317 -15.30 -9.23 -15.12
N ALA A 318 -15.10 -10.28 -15.92
CA ALA A 318 -15.27 -10.24 -17.37
C ALA A 318 -15.79 -11.56 -17.96
N ASP A 319 -16.18 -12.54 -17.11
CA ASP A 319 -16.65 -13.86 -17.55
C ASP A 319 -15.65 -14.63 -18.45
N ILE A 320 -14.36 -14.30 -18.35
CA ILE A 320 -13.25 -14.94 -19.06
C ILE A 320 -12.30 -15.59 -18.06
N PHE A 321 -11.99 -16.87 -18.25
CA PHE A 321 -11.00 -17.57 -17.42
C PHE A 321 -9.69 -17.77 -18.20
N ILE A 322 -8.62 -17.16 -17.70
CA ILE A 322 -7.24 -17.38 -18.17
C ILE A 322 -6.49 -18.09 -17.05
N ASN A 323 -5.90 -19.25 -17.34
CA ASN A 323 -5.08 -19.96 -16.38
C ASN A 323 -3.66 -19.37 -16.33
N GLY A 324 -2.86 -19.74 -15.32
CA GLY A 324 -1.52 -19.17 -15.16
C GLY A 324 -0.57 -19.51 -16.29
N SER A 325 -0.64 -20.72 -16.87
CA SER A 325 0.21 -21.12 -17.99
C SER A 325 -0.03 -20.25 -19.23
N GLN A 326 -1.29 -20.04 -19.60
CA GLN A 326 -1.65 -19.15 -20.71
C GLN A 326 -1.18 -17.71 -20.45
N LEU A 327 -1.37 -17.21 -19.21
CA LEU A 327 -0.86 -15.90 -18.86
C LEU A 327 0.68 -15.82 -18.95
N GLY A 328 1.38 -16.92 -18.65
CA GLY A 328 2.82 -17.02 -18.82
C GLY A 328 3.24 -16.88 -20.28
N GLU A 329 2.54 -17.53 -21.21
CA GLU A 329 2.75 -17.37 -22.65
C GLU A 329 2.47 -15.94 -23.13
N ASP A 330 1.41 -15.31 -22.60
CA ASP A 330 1.08 -13.91 -22.90
C ASP A 330 2.24 -12.97 -22.50
N PHE A 331 2.87 -13.22 -21.35
CA PHE A 331 4.06 -12.48 -20.88
C PHE A 331 5.29 -12.73 -21.76
N ILE A 332 5.49 -13.96 -22.24
CA ILE A 332 6.56 -14.28 -23.20
C ILE A 332 6.35 -13.50 -24.50
N GLN A 333 5.11 -13.39 -24.98
CA GLN A 333 4.76 -12.59 -26.15
C GLN A 333 5.06 -11.11 -25.93
N LEU A 334 4.64 -10.53 -24.79
CA LEU A 334 4.96 -9.14 -24.45
C LEU A 334 6.47 -8.91 -24.37
N HIS A 335 7.21 -9.81 -23.73
CA HIS A 335 8.67 -9.72 -23.65
C HIS A 335 9.31 -9.67 -25.05
N LYS A 336 8.84 -10.49 -26.01
CA LYS A 336 9.30 -10.44 -27.41
C LYS A 336 9.04 -9.08 -28.07
N LEU A 337 7.93 -8.41 -27.75
CA LEU A 337 7.65 -7.05 -28.26
C LEU A 337 8.59 -6.01 -27.64
N LEU A 338 8.80 -6.07 -26.32
CA LEU A 338 9.72 -5.16 -25.62
C LEU A 338 11.17 -5.28 -26.11
N ARG A 339 11.61 -6.49 -26.46
CA ARG A 339 12.96 -6.71 -27.04
C ARG A 339 13.13 -6.11 -28.44
N LYS A 340 12.04 -5.93 -29.18
CA LYS A 340 12.02 -5.33 -30.53
C LYS A 340 11.88 -3.81 -30.51
N SER A 341 11.36 -3.23 -29.42
CA SER A 341 11.18 -1.79 -29.29
C SER A 341 12.49 -1.10 -28.85
N THR A 342 12.45 0.23 -28.70
CA THR A 342 13.56 0.98 -28.12
C THR A 342 13.76 0.69 -26.62
N PHE A 343 12.81 0.01 -25.98
CA PHE A 343 12.76 -0.32 -24.56
C PHE A 343 13.51 -1.61 -24.19
N LYS A 344 14.68 -1.86 -24.77
CA LYS A 344 15.44 -3.11 -24.53
C LYS A 344 15.76 -3.37 -23.06
N ASN A 345 15.78 -2.34 -22.22
CA ASN A 345 16.08 -2.46 -20.79
C ASN A 345 14.87 -2.13 -19.89
N ALA A 346 13.66 -1.99 -20.45
CA ALA A 346 12.46 -1.79 -19.64
C ALA A 346 12.19 -3.04 -18.80
N LYS A 347 11.76 -2.82 -17.55
CA LYS A 347 11.40 -3.92 -16.66
C LYS A 347 10.01 -4.46 -17.05
N LEU A 348 9.84 -5.77 -16.91
CA LEU A 348 8.57 -6.46 -17.02
C LEU A 348 8.24 -7.12 -15.68
N CYS A 349 7.18 -6.66 -15.02
CA CYS A 349 6.73 -7.16 -13.72
C CYS A 349 5.39 -7.87 -13.85
N GLY A 350 5.12 -8.87 -13.01
CA GLY A 350 3.85 -9.61 -13.03
C GLY A 350 3.83 -10.78 -12.07
N PRO A 351 2.69 -11.48 -11.91
CA PRO A 351 1.44 -11.34 -12.66
C PRO A 351 0.37 -10.47 -11.97
N ASP A 352 0.73 -9.66 -10.96
CA ASP A 352 -0.21 -8.84 -10.18
C ASP A 352 -1.39 -9.65 -9.61
N VAL A 353 -1.12 -10.86 -9.14
CA VAL A 353 -2.15 -11.69 -8.51
C VAL A 353 -2.62 -11.07 -7.20
N GLY A 354 -3.90 -11.29 -6.87
CA GLY A 354 -4.44 -10.94 -5.57
C GLY A 354 -3.81 -11.73 -4.42
N GLN A 355 -4.41 -11.64 -3.23
CA GLN A 355 -3.94 -12.37 -2.05
C GLN A 355 -3.80 -13.89 -2.32
N PRO A 356 -2.77 -14.56 -1.74
CA PRO A 356 -2.38 -15.95 -2.03
C PRO A 356 -3.32 -16.98 -1.38
N ARG A 357 -4.59 -16.96 -1.79
CA ARG A 357 -5.57 -18.01 -1.51
C ARG A 357 -5.28 -19.21 -2.41
N ARG A 358 -5.76 -20.40 -2.04
CA ARG A 358 -5.49 -21.67 -2.75
C ARG A 358 -5.54 -21.60 -4.28
N LYS A 359 -6.59 -21.00 -4.87
CA LYS A 359 -6.72 -20.86 -6.34
C LYS A 359 -5.71 -19.88 -6.92
N THR A 360 -5.48 -18.75 -6.24
CA THR A 360 -4.49 -17.74 -6.62
C THR A 360 -3.07 -18.28 -6.56
N THR A 361 -2.72 -19.03 -5.50
CA THR A 361 -1.42 -19.71 -5.36
C THR A 361 -1.18 -20.71 -6.49
N LYS A 362 -2.21 -21.48 -6.89
CA LYS A 362 -2.12 -22.40 -8.03
C LYS A 362 -1.88 -21.65 -9.35
N MET A 363 -2.59 -20.54 -9.56
CA MET A 363 -2.40 -19.68 -10.74
C MET A 363 -0.97 -19.11 -10.77
N LEU A 364 -0.50 -18.53 -9.66
CA LEU A 364 0.85 -17.99 -9.54
C LEU A 364 1.90 -19.05 -9.86
N LYS A 365 1.76 -20.26 -9.29
CA LYS A 365 2.67 -21.37 -9.57
C LYS A 365 2.73 -21.71 -11.07
N SER A 366 1.58 -21.95 -11.70
CA SER A 366 1.52 -22.28 -13.13
C SER A 366 2.01 -21.14 -14.03
N PHE A 367 1.83 -19.88 -13.60
CA PHE A 367 2.36 -18.71 -14.28
C PHE A 367 3.89 -18.65 -14.22
N LEU A 368 4.47 -18.84 -13.04
CA LEU A 368 5.93 -18.81 -12.88
C LEU A 368 6.62 -19.99 -13.58
N GLU A 369 5.98 -21.16 -13.62
CA GLU A 369 6.44 -22.30 -14.41
C GLU A 369 6.53 -21.94 -15.90
N ALA A 370 5.47 -21.34 -16.47
CA ALA A 370 5.44 -20.98 -17.89
C ALA A 370 6.24 -19.71 -18.24
N GLY A 371 5.92 -18.56 -17.63
CA GLY A 371 6.46 -17.24 -18.01
C GLY A 371 7.41 -16.60 -16.98
N GLY A 372 7.75 -17.29 -15.88
CA GLY A 372 8.55 -16.70 -14.80
C GLY A 372 9.99 -16.31 -15.17
N GLU A 373 10.48 -16.76 -16.33
CA GLU A 373 11.81 -16.42 -16.85
C GLU A 373 11.89 -14.97 -17.36
N VAL A 374 10.83 -14.49 -18.02
CA VAL A 374 10.85 -13.20 -18.73
C VAL A 374 10.50 -12.00 -17.86
N ILE A 375 10.04 -12.23 -16.63
CA ILE A 375 9.75 -11.17 -15.66
C ILE A 375 10.97 -10.84 -14.82
N ASP A 376 11.17 -9.55 -14.51
CA ASP A 376 12.20 -9.07 -13.61
C ASP A 376 11.82 -9.28 -12.14
N SER A 377 10.52 -9.22 -11.82
CA SER A 377 10.01 -9.34 -10.45
C SER A 377 8.60 -9.91 -10.41
N VAL A 378 8.35 -10.73 -9.39
CA VAL A 378 7.03 -11.30 -9.10
C VAL A 378 6.21 -10.29 -8.33
N THR A 379 5.07 -9.88 -8.86
CA THR A 379 4.15 -8.96 -8.20
C THR A 379 2.89 -9.66 -7.68
N TRP A 380 2.46 -9.26 -6.49
CA TRP A 380 1.23 -9.73 -5.85
C TRP A 380 0.63 -8.63 -4.97
N HIS A 381 -0.65 -8.79 -4.62
CA HIS A 381 -1.40 -7.78 -3.88
C HIS A 381 -1.80 -8.24 -2.48
N HIS A 382 -1.89 -7.29 -1.56
CA HIS A 382 -2.32 -7.57 -0.19
C HIS A 382 -3.18 -6.44 0.41
N TYR A 383 -4.29 -6.83 1.04
CA TYR A 383 -5.13 -5.96 1.87
C TYR A 383 -5.50 -6.74 3.13
N TYR A 384 -5.41 -6.11 4.29
CA TYR A 384 -5.73 -6.78 5.55
C TYR A 384 -7.21 -7.08 5.67
N LEU A 385 -8.04 -6.08 5.35
CA LEU A 385 -9.46 -6.07 5.70
C LEU A 385 -10.36 -5.76 4.50
N ASN A 386 -11.66 -5.96 4.70
CA ASN A 386 -12.70 -5.44 3.84
C ASN A 386 -13.09 -4.03 4.31
N GLY A 387 -12.99 -3.02 3.45
CA GLY A 387 -13.31 -1.64 3.80
C GLY A 387 -14.73 -1.43 4.32
N ARG A 388 -15.66 -2.34 3.98
CA ARG A 388 -17.08 -2.23 4.36
C ARG A 388 -17.39 -2.72 5.77
N THR A 389 -16.50 -3.50 6.36
CA THR A 389 -16.75 -4.19 7.64
C THR A 389 -15.63 -4.00 8.66
N ALA A 390 -14.52 -3.38 8.26
CA ALA A 390 -13.40 -3.13 9.14
C ALA A 390 -13.79 -2.19 10.28
N THR A 391 -13.32 -2.50 11.50
CA THR A 391 -13.52 -1.64 12.67
C THR A 391 -12.21 -0.99 13.11
N LYS A 392 -12.31 -0.06 14.06
CA LYS A 392 -11.15 0.58 14.68
C LYS A 392 -10.27 -0.46 15.41
N GLU A 393 -10.88 -1.44 16.05
CA GLU A 393 -10.18 -2.50 16.78
C GLU A 393 -9.35 -3.35 15.83
N ASP A 394 -9.85 -3.64 14.62
CA ASP A 394 -9.09 -4.37 13.61
C ASP A 394 -7.80 -3.64 13.21
N PHE A 395 -7.82 -2.30 13.16
CA PHE A 395 -6.65 -1.46 12.83
C PHE A 395 -5.56 -1.46 13.93
N LEU A 396 -5.93 -1.86 15.15
CA LEU A 396 -5.04 -1.89 16.31
C LEU A 396 -4.72 -3.33 16.75
N ASN A 397 -5.30 -4.33 16.11
CA ASN A 397 -5.18 -5.73 16.51
C ASN A 397 -3.89 -6.35 15.93
N PRO A 398 -2.93 -6.80 16.76
CA PRO A 398 -1.72 -7.45 16.28
C PRO A 398 -1.99 -8.75 15.49
N ASP A 399 -3.07 -9.47 15.77
CA ASP A 399 -3.43 -10.69 15.04
C ASP A 399 -3.80 -10.36 13.59
N VAL A 400 -4.46 -9.21 13.36
CA VAL A 400 -4.75 -8.69 12.01
C VAL A 400 -3.44 -8.26 11.32
N LEU A 401 -2.45 -7.74 12.04
CA LEU A 401 -1.16 -7.45 11.43
C LEU A 401 -0.43 -8.74 11.03
N ASP A 402 -0.49 -9.77 11.86
CA ASP A 402 0.24 -11.04 11.69
C ASP A 402 -0.31 -11.92 10.55
N ILE A 403 -1.56 -11.74 10.11
CA ILE A 403 -2.06 -12.46 8.91
C ILE A 403 -1.25 -12.16 7.64
N PHE A 404 -0.57 -11.01 7.59
CA PHE A 404 0.31 -10.67 6.48
C PHE A 404 1.49 -11.65 6.38
N ILE A 405 2.06 -12.08 7.51
CA ILE A 405 3.20 -13.01 7.56
C ILE A 405 2.88 -14.31 6.81
N SER A 406 1.71 -14.90 7.06
CA SER A 406 1.27 -16.13 6.38
C SER A 406 1.12 -15.92 4.87
N SER A 407 0.65 -14.74 4.44
CA SER A 407 0.52 -14.41 3.03
C SER A 407 1.90 -14.31 2.36
N VAL A 408 2.85 -13.61 2.98
CA VAL A 408 4.23 -13.51 2.49
C VAL A 408 4.85 -14.90 2.35
N GLN A 409 4.79 -15.73 3.40
CA GLN A 409 5.34 -17.10 3.38
C GLN A 409 4.79 -17.94 2.23
N LYS A 410 3.48 -17.88 1.96
CA LYS A 410 2.86 -18.63 0.86
C LYS A 410 3.36 -18.17 -0.51
N VAL A 411 3.59 -16.87 -0.70
CA VAL A 411 4.15 -16.33 -1.95
C VAL A 411 5.58 -16.80 -2.12
N PHE A 412 6.43 -16.63 -1.09
CA PHE A 412 7.82 -17.08 -1.15
C PHE A 412 7.94 -18.58 -1.38
N GLN A 413 7.11 -19.42 -0.76
CA GLN A 413 7.07 -20.86 -1.05
C GLN A 413 6.81 -21.17 -2.54
N VAL A 414 5.90 -20.44 -3.18
CA VAL A 414 5.64 -20.61 -4.62
C VAL A 414 6.83 -20.14 -5.45
N VAL A 415 7.40 -18.98 -5.13
CA VAL A 415 8.54 -18.42 -5.87
C VAL A 415 9.77 -19.31 -5.71
N GLU A 416 10.11 -19.75 -4.51
CA GLU A 416 11.24 -20.64 -4.24
C GLU A 416 11.10 -22.00 -4.91
N SER A 417 9.87 -22.53 -5.03
CA SER A 417 9.65 -23.82 -5.70
C SER A 417 9.62 -23.74 -7.23
N THR A 418 9.60 -22.54 -7.83
CA THR A 418 9.46 -22.37 -9.29
C THR A 418 10.58 -21.53 -9.89
N ARG A 419 10.90 -20.37 -9.30
CA ARG A 419 11.93 -19.42 -9.74
C ARG A 419 12.74 -18.91 -8.52
N PRO A 420 13.58 -19.77 -7.90
CA PRO A 420 14.38 -19.40 -6.74
C PRO A 420 15.21 -18.13 -6.99
N GLY A 421 15.27 -17.23 -6.00
CA GLY A 421 16.02 -15.98 -6.08
C GLY A 421 15.37 -14.86 -6.91
N LYS A 422 14.22 -15.13 -7.58
CA LYS A 422 13.46 -14.08 -8.26
C LYS A 422 12.93 -13.07 -7.23
N LYS A 423 13.03 -11.79 -7.56
CA LYS A 423 12.58 -10.70 -6.69
C LYS A 423 11.07 -10.74 -6.50
N VAL A 424 10.61 -10.41 -5.30
CA VAL A 424 9.19 -10.40 -4.92
C VAL A 424 8.80 -9.01 -4.48
N TRP A 425 7.77 -8.46 -5.13
CA TRP A 425 7.26 -7.11 -4.92
C TRP A 425 5.78 -7.16 -4.52
N LEU A 426 5.37 -6.28 -3.62
CA LEU A 426 3.94 -5.96 -3.45
C LEU A 426 3.57 -4.92 -4.51
N GLY A 427 2.91 -5.34 -5.59
CA GLY A 427 2.53 -4.49 -6.72
C GLY A 427 1.34 -3.55 -6.42
N GLU A 428 0.53 -3.91 -5.42
CA GLU A 428 -0.58 -3.09 -4.94
C GLU A 428 -0.93 -3.50 -3.51
N THR A 429 -0.91 -2.56 -2.57
CA THR A 429 -1.24 -2.89 -1.18
C THR A 429 -1.77 -1.72 -0.36
N SER A 430 -2.67 -1.99 0.57
CA SER A 430 -3.19 -1.00 1.52
C SER A 430 -3.74 -1.62 2.81
N SER A 431 -4.46 -0.83 3.61
CA SER A 431 -5.20 -1.26 4.80
C SER A 431 -6.35 -2.21 4.44
N ALA A 432 -7.33 -1.71 3.68
CA ALA A 432 -8.56 -2.42 3.38
C ALA A 432 -8.94 -2.30 1.89
N TYR A 433 -9.43 -3.39 1.29
CA TYR A 433 -9.89 -3.36 -0.11
C TYR A 433 -11.26 -2.71 -0.24
N GLY A 434 -11.66 -2.39 -1.49
CA GLY A 434 -12.96 -1.78 -1.78
C GLY A 434 -12.97 -0.26 -1.63
N GLY A 435 -11.82 0.38 -1.84
CA GLY A 435 -11.62 1.82 -1.70
C GLY A 435 -11.05 2.25 -0.35
N GLY A 436 -10.89 1.33 0.61
CA GLY A 436 -10.52 1.64 1.99
C GLY A 436 -11.71 1.54 2.94
N ALA A 437 -11.41 1.60 4.24
CA ALA A 437 -12.39 1.56 5.33
C ALA A 437 -12.75 2.98 5.78
N PRO A 438 -13.98 3.48 5.54
CA PRO A 438 -14.37 4.87 5.82
C PRO A 438 -14.01 5.32 7.23
N LEU A 439 -13.48 6.55 7.38
CA LEU A 439 -13.07 7.16 8.65
C LEU A 439 -11.95 6.39 9.39
N LEU A 440 -11.28 5.45 8.73
CA LEU A 440 -10.18 4.66 9.30
C LEU A 440 -8.94 4.71 8.40
N SER A 441 -9.10 4.43 7.10
CA SER A 441 -7.96 4.30 6.17
C SER A 441 -7.27 5.62 5.82
N ASP A 442 -7.92 6.75 6.12
CA ASP A 442 -7.49 8.12 5.91
C ASP A 442 -7.03 8.80 7.22
N THR A 443 -6.81 8.02 8.27
CA THR A 443 -6.54 8.54 9.63
C THR A 443 -5.20 8.09 10.18
N PHE A 444 -4.80 8.64 11.32
CA PHE A 444 -3.58 8.24 12.04
C PHE A 444 -3.55 6.74 12.36
N ALA A 445 -4.70 6.11 12.59
CA ALA A 445 -4.82 4.67 12.85
C ALA A 445 -4.37 3.80 11.66
N ALA A 446 -4.48 4.28 10.43
CA ALA A 446 -3.99 3.55 9.25
C ALA A 446 -2.46 3.31 9.29
N GLY A 447 -1.74 4.22 9.97
CA GLY A 447 -0.29 4.17 10.08
C GLY A 447 0.25 2.94 10.82
N PHE A 448 -0.55 2.31 11.70
CA PHE A 448 -0.16 1.06 12.34
C PHE A 448 0.01 -0.07 11.33
N MET A 449 -1.01 -0.29 10.49
CA MET A 449 -0.96 -1.27 9.40
C MET A 449 0.10 -0.91 8.38
N TRP A 450 0.26 0.37 8.06
CA TRP A 450 1.19 0.79 7.02
C TRP A 450 2.65 0.61 7.43
N LEU A 451 3.04 1.14 8.60
CA LEU A 451 4.42 1.02 9.09
C LEU A 451 4.77 -0.44 9.38
N ASP A 452 3.82 -1.23 9.90
CA ASP A 452 4.06 -2.65 10.15
C ASP A 452 4.28 -3.43 8.87
N LYS A 453 3.49 -3.15 7.82
CA LYS A 453 3.66 -3.76 6.51
C LYS A 453 5.03 -3.46 5.93
N LEU A 454 5.51 -2.21 6.02
CA LEU A 454 6.85 -1.85 5.57
C LEU A 454 7.92 -2.62 6.36
N GLY A 455 7.78 -2.71 7.69
CA GLY A 455 8.67 -3.49 8.55
C GLY A 455 8.74 -4.98 8.22
N LEU A 456 7.59 -5.64 8.14
CA LEU A 456 7.49 -7.06 7.81
C LEU A 456 7.97 -7.33 6.38
N SER A 457 7.58 -6.49 5.41
CA SER A 457 7.97 -6.66 4.01
C SER A 457 9.49 -6.65 3.87
N ALA A 458 10.16 -5.64 4.43
CA ALA A 458 11.61 -5.54 4.38
C ALA A 458 12.30 -6.73 5.08
N ARG A 459 11.83 -7.09 6.29
CA ARG A 459 12.40 -8.19 7.09
C ARG A 459 12.20 -9.57 6.45
N MET A 460 11.17 -9.74 5.62
CA MET A 460 10.83 -11.00 4.96
C MET A 460 11.29 -11.06 3.49
N GLY A 461 12.07 -10.09 3.02
CA GLY A 461 12.72 -10.14 1.70
C GLY A 461 11.90 -9.57 0.54
N ILE A 462 10.77 -8.88 0.81
CA ILE A 462 10.05 -8.13 -0.23
C ILE A 462 10.87 -6.89 -0.58
N GLU A 463 11.18 -6.71 -1.86
CA GLU A 463 12.14 -5.69 -2.31
C GLU A 463 11.48 -4.33 -2.62
N VAL A 464 10.19 -4.32 -2.98
CA VAL A 464 9.39 -3.13 -3.30
C VAL A 464 7.96 -3.31 -2.77
N VAL A 465 7.37 -2.24 -2.25
CA VAL A 465 6.02 -2.16 -1.69
C VAL A 465 5.31 -0.95 -2.30
N MET A 466 4.32 -1.20 -3.15
CA MET A 466 3.56 -0.16 -3.86
C MET A 466 2.23 0.13 -3.16
N ARG A 467 2.16 1.30 -2.52
CA ARG A 467 0.99 1.77 -1.76
C ARG A 467 -0.17 2.14 -2.68
N GLN A 468 -1.29 1.46 -2.52
CA GLN A 468 -2.59 1.86 -3.03
C GLN A 468 -3.24 2.85 -2.05
N VAL A 469 -3.40 4.13 -2.40
CA VAL A 469 -2.99 4.83 -3.65
C VAL A 469 -2.30 6.15 -3.27
N PHE A 470 -1.49 6.75 -4.15
CA PHE A 470 -0.97 8.10 -3.89
C PHE A 470 -2.10 9.13 -3.84
N PHE A 471 -2.87 9.20 -4.93
CA PHE A 471 -4.02 10.07 -5.11
C PHE A 471 -5.07 9.34 -5.96
N GLY A 472 -6.34 9.53 -5.66
CA GLY A 472 -7.45 8.95 -6.42
C GLY A 472 -8.61 8.50 -5.55
N ALA A 473 -9.54 7.78 -6.15
CA ALA A 473 -10.80 7.39 -5.51
C ALA A 473 -10.62 6.43 -4.34
N GLY A 474 -11.39 6.64 -3.28
CA GLY A 474 -11.35 5.87 -2.03
C GLY A 474 -10.72 6.69 -0.91
N ASN A 475 -10.59 6.10 0.27
CA ASN A 475 -10.14 6.78 1.48
C ASN A 475 -8.87 6.16 2.10
N TYR A 476 -8.17 5.34 1.32
CA TYR A 476 -6.82 4.85 1.59
C TYR A 476 -5.71 5.64 0.88
N HIS A 477 -6.06 6.76 0.24
CA HIS A 477 -5.12 7.62 -0.49
C HIS A 477 -4.10 8.25 0.48
N LEU A 478 -2.89 8.53 0.00
CA LEU A 478 -1.92 9.30 0.78
C LEU A 478 -2.24 10.79 0.78
N VAL A 479 -2.87 11.26 -0.30
CA VAL A 479 -3.22 12.65 -0.55
C VAL A 479 -4.69 12.72 -0.94
N ASP A 480 -5.44 13.61 -0.28
CA ASP A 480 -6.90 13.73 -0.44
C ASP A 480 -7.34 14.53 -1.67
N GLU A 481 -8.65 14.73 -1.81
CA GLU A 481 -9.29 15.46 -2.91
C GLU A 481 -8.89 16.94 -3.00
N HIS A 482 -8.39 17.54 -1.91
CA HIS A 482 -7.88 18.91 -1.85
C HIS A 482 -6.35 18.96 -2.01
N PHE A 483 -5.78 17.83 -2.41
CA PHE A 483 -4.35 17.60 -2.51
C PHE A 483 -3.62 17.78 -1.18
N ASP A 484 -4.31 17.61 -0.05
CA ASP A 484 -3.72 17.70 1.28
C ASP A 484 -3.16 16.33 1.72
N PRO A 485 -1.94 16.30 2.28
CA PRO A 485 -1.33 15.06 2.74
C PRO A 485 -1.96 14.55 4.04
N LEU A 486 -2.40 13.29 4.01
CA LEU A 486 -2.92 12.56 5.16
C LEU A 486 -1.81 11.99 6.07
N PRO A 487 -2.14 11.46 7.26
CA PRO A 487 -1.12 10.97 8.21
C PRO A 487 -0.17 9.91 7.61
N ASP A 488 -0.68 9.04 6.74
CA ASP A 488 0.13 8.04 6.05
C ASP A 488 1.12 8.63 5.03
N TYR A 489 0.83 9.80 4.44
CA TYR A 489 1.81 10.51 3.61
C TYR A 489 3.00 10.95 4.46
N TRP A 490 2.73 11.58 5.60
CA TRP A 490 3.78 12.06 6.50
C TRP A 490 4.61 10.92 7.08
N LEU A 491 3.96 9.82 7.44
CA LEU A 491 4.63 8.57 7.82
C LEU A 491 5.55 8.05 6.70
N SER A 492 5.06 8.06 5.45
CA SER A 492 5.82 7.61 4.28
C SER A 492 7.02 8.51 3.98
N LEU A 493 6.84 9.83 4.08
CA LEU A 493 7.91 10.82 3.90
C LEU A 493 9.00 10.61 4.96
N LEU A 494 8.62 10.45 6.23
CA LEU A 494 9.56 10.22 7.32
C LEU A 494 10.32 8.90 7.12
N PHE A 495 9.63 7.83 6.72
CA PHE A 495 10.26 6.56 6.36
C PHE A 495 11.29 6.76 5.25
N LYS A 496 10.92 7.45 4.16
CA LYS A 496 11.80 7.72 3.02
C LYS A 496 13.06 8.51 3.41
N LYS A 497 12.94 9.47 4.33
CA LYS A 497 14.07 10.30 4.78
C LYS A 497 14.99 9.61 5.79
N LEU A 498 14.53 8.60 6.52
CA LEU A 498 15.29 8.01 7.63
C LEU A 498 15.75 6.57 7.40
N VAL A 499 14.97 5.76 6.70
CA VAL A 499 15.19 4.30 6.61
C VAL A 499 16.03 3.97 5.37
N GLY A 500 17.18 3.34 5.57
CA GLY A 500 18.08 2.90 4.50
C GLY A 500 17.70 1.53 3.92
N THR A 501 18.43 1.10 2.89
CA THR A 501 18.14 -0.11 2.10
C THR A 501 18.61 -1.41 2.75
N LYS A 502 19.62 -1.35 3.62
CA LYS A 502 20.18 -2.52 4.31
C LYS A 502 19.31 -2.86 5.52
N VAL A 503 18.57 -3.98 5.45
CA VAL A 503 17.65 -4.45 6.49
C VAL A 503 18.41 -5.20 7.57
N LEU A 504 18.22 -4.83 8.83
CA LEU A 504 18.79 -5.50 10.00
C LEU A 504 17.65 -6.14 10.82
N MET A 505 17.96 -6.63 12.02
CA MET A 505 16.95 -7.21 12.90
C MET A 505 16.98 -6.57 14.28
N ALA A 506 15.79 -6.30 14.81
CA ALA A 506 15.57 -6.01 16.22
C ALA A 506 14.49 -6.93 16.77
N SER A 507 14.58 -7.26 18.05
CA SER A 507 13.52 -7.96 18.78
C SER A 507 13.35 -7.40 20.19
N VAL A 508 12.14 -7.56 20.73
CA VAL A 508 11.80 -7.23 22.11
C VAL A 508 12.04 -8.46 23.00
N LYS A 509 12.75 -8.28 24.13
CA LYS A 509 12.88 -9.33 25.15
C LYS A 509 11.56 -9.51 25.90
N GLY A 510 11.20 -10.76 26.18
CA GLY A 510 10.01 -11.12 26.97
C GLY A 510 8.76 -11.45 26.14
N PRO A 511 7.62 -11.69 26.80
CA PRO A 511 6.42 -12.29 26.20
C PRO A 511 5.53 -11.30 25.40
N ALA A 512 5.76 -9.99 25.49
CA ALA A 512 4.91 -8.96 24.89
C ALA A 512 5.17 -8.71 23.38
N ARG A 513 5.44 -9.75 22.60
CA ARG A 513 5.94 -9.65 21.21
C ARG A 513 4.93 -9.09 20.20
N GLY A 514 3.63 -9.27 20.44
CA GLY A 514 2.58 -8.90 19.46
C GLY A 514 2.29 -7.40 19.40
N ASN A 515 2.17 -6.76 20.57
CA ASN A 515 1.72 -5.37 20.71
C ASN A 515 2.84 -4.33 20.65
N LEU A 516 4.09 -4.75 20.80
CA LEU A 516 5.25 -3.88 20.68
C LEU A 516 6.15 -4.40 19.56
N ARG A 517 6.12 -3.71 18.43
CA ARG A 517 6.70 -4.19 17.17
C ARG A 517 7.86 -3.30 16.78
N VAL A 518 9.02 -3.88 16.50
CA VAL A 518 10.27 -3.16 16.27
C VAL A 518 10.96 -3.65 15.01
N TYR A 519 11.57 -2.72 14.29
CA TYR A 519 12.24 -2.96 13.02
C TYR A 519 13.49 -2.08 12.93
N LEU A 520 14.55 -2.61 12.30
CA LEU A 520 15.86 -1.97 12.31
C LEU A 520 16.47 -2.01 10.92
N HIS A 521 16.96 -0.87 10.46
CA HIS A 521 17.71 -0.73 9.22
C HIS A 521 18.97 0.10 9.48
N CYS A 522 19.92 0.03 8.57
CA CYS A 522 20.89 1.12 8.44
C CYS A 522 20.16 2.43 8.13
N THR A 523 20.68 3.56 8.59
CA THR A 523 20.10 4.87 8.28
C THR A 523 20.28 5.22 6.80
N ASN A 524 19.31 5.95 6.24
CA ASN A 524 19.40 6.43 4.87
C ASN A 524 20.59 7.40 4.71
N ILE A 525 21.60 7.00 3.93
CA ILE A 525 22.83 7.76 3.69
C ILE A 525 22.62 9.06 2.89
N ASN A 526 21.50 9.19 2.19
CA ASN A 526 21.15 10.42 1.48
C ASN A 526 20.62 11.51 2.42
N ASN A 527 20.39 11.19 3.70
CA ASN A 527 20.01 12.18 4.68
C ASN A 527 21.27 12.93 5.16
N PRO A 528 21.39 14.25 4.90
CA PRO A 528 22.61 15.00 5.17
C PRO A 528 22.94 15.14 6.67
N ARG A 529 21.99 14.84 7.55
CA ARG A 529 22.18 14.89 9.01
C ARG A 529 22.92 13.67 9.55
N TYR A 530 22.84 12.55 8.84
CA TYR A 530 23.33 11.25 9.29
C TYR A 530 24.48 10.77 8.42
N LYS A 531 25.16 9.72 8.87
CA LYS A 531 26.36 9.19 8.20
C LYS A 531 26.32 7.68 8.13
N GLU A 532 27.20 7.13 7.30
CA GLU A 532 27.45 5.68 7.25
C GLU A 532 27.73 5.12 8.65
N GLY A 533 27.23 3.92 8.90
CA GLY A 533 27.29 3.27 10.21
C GLY A 533 26.18 3.67 11.19
N ASP A 534 25.33 4.66 10.91
CA ASP A 534 24.16 5.01 11.73
C ASP A 534 23.01 4.00 11.54
N LEU A 535 22.15 3.88 12.57
CA LEU A 535 21.01 2.97 12.58
C LEU A 535 19.69 3.72 12.70
N THR A 536 18.67 3.26 11.98
CA THR A 536 17.28 3.72 12.12
C THR A 536 16.43 2.59 12.66
N LEU A 537 16.02 2.73 13.93
CA LEU A 537 14.99 1.91 14.56
C LEU A 537 13.63 2.56 14.31
N TYR A 538 12.61 1.78 13.99
CA TYR A 538 11.23 2.23 14.07
C TYR A 538 10.40 1.22 14.84
N ALA A 539 9.47 1.76 15.63
CA ALA A 539 8.74 1.00 16.62
C ALA A 539 7.26 1.41 16.65
N ILE A 540 6.41 0.43 16.88
CA ILE A 540 4.96 0.57 17.00
C ILE A 540 4.55 0.07 18.38
N ASN A 541 3.81 0.89 19.12
CA ASN A 541 3.21 0.50 20.39
C ASN A 541 1.69 0.46 20.26
N LEU A 542 1.13 -0.75 20.28
CA LEU A 542 -0.30 -1.04 20.30
C LEU A 542 -0.83 -1.22 21.73
N HIS A 543 0.00 -1.10 22.76
CA HIS A 543 -0.49 -1.06 24.13
C HIS A 543 -1.23 0.26 24.40
N ASN A 544 -2.15 0.21 25.35
CA ASN A 544 -2.83 1.36 25.92
C ASN A 544 -2.00 2.13 26.98
N VAL A 545 -0.74 1.74 27.19
CA VAL A 545 0.22 2.39 28.09
C VAL A 545 1.50 2.75 27.35
N THR A 546 2.22 3.74 27.88
CA THR A 546 3.55 4.12 27.36
C THR A 546 4.56 3.01 27.65
N LYS A 547 5.36 2.62 26.65
CA LYS A 547 6.48 1.69 26.81
C LYS A 547 7.82 2.43 26.69
N TYR A 548 8.84 1.95 27.37
CA TYR A 548 10.18 2.55 27.39
C TYR A 548 11.21 1.54 26.86
N LEU A 549 11.70 1.75 25.64
CA LEU A 549 12.63 0.82 25.01
C LEU A 549 14.07 1.11 25.46
N ARG A 550 14.79 0.09 25.93
CA ARG A 550 16.20 0.19 26.29
C ARG A 550 17.05 -0.40 25.17
N LEU A 551 17.97 0.42 24.67
CA LEU A 551 18.92 0.00 23.62
C LEU A 551 19.98 -0.95 24.21
N PRO A 552 20.37 -2.01 23.49
CA PRO A 552 21.40 -2.94 23.96
C PRO A 552 22.79 -2.34 23.86
N HIS A 553 23.78 -3.00 24.48
CA HIS A 553 25.20 -2.74 24.20
C HIS A 553 25.53 -3.05 22.73
N PRO A 554 26.38 -2.26 22.03
CA PRO A 554 27.10 -1.06 22.46
C PRO A 554 26.34 0.27 22.22
N PHE A 555 25.02 0.21 21.97
CA PHE A 555 24.21 1.36 21.55
C PHE A 555 23.57 2.14 22.71
N PHE A 556 23.52 1.57 23.91
CA PHE A 556 22.82 2.12 25.07
C PHE A 556 23.17 3.59 25.40
N ASN A 557 24.43 4.00 25.23
CA ASN A 557 24.90 5.36 25.55
C ASN A 557 25.13 6.25 24.30
N LYS A 558 24.47 5.96 23.18
CA LYS A 558 24.58 6.76 21.95
C LYS A 558 23.64 7.97 21.99
N GLN A 559 23.96 8.99 21.21
CA GLN A 559 23.01 10.07 20.91
C GLN A 559 21.92 9.53 19.99
N VAL A 560 20.66 9.80 20.32
CA VAL A 560 19.50 9.33 19.56
C VAL A 560 18.63 10.51 19.18
N ASP A 561 18.29 10.61 17.90
CA ASP A 561 17.31 11.56 17.39
C ASP A 561 15.95 10.87 17.29
N LYS A 562 14.95 11.41 18.01
CA LYS A 562 13.59 10.88 18.04
C LYS A 562 12.69 11.59 17.03
N TYR A 563 11.86 10.82 16.36
CA TYR A 563 10.80 11.29 15.46
C TYR A 563 9.50 10.57 15.82
N LEU A 564 8.75 11.14 16.76
CA LEU A 564 7.50 10.56 17.25
C LEU A 564 6.30 11.17 16.54
N LEU A 565 5.47 10.32 15.94
CA LEU A 565 4.22 10.73 15.34
C LEU A 565 3.07 10.53 16.33
N ARG A 566 2.21 11.54 16.47
CA ARG A 566 0.99 11.52 17.30
C ARG A 566 -0.16 12.19 16.55
N PRO A 567 -1.40 11.72 16.73
CA PRO A 567 -2.53 12.42 16.12
C PRO A 567 -2.75 13.79 16.76
N LEU A 568 -3.27 14.73 15.97
CA LEU A 568 -3.69 16.06 16.43
C LEU A 568 -5.21 16.09 16.66
N GLY A 569 -5.64 16.76 17.73
CA GLY A 569 -7.06 17.10 17.93
C GLY A 569 -7.88 16.04 18.68
N PRO A 570 -9.19 16.30 18.86
CA PRO A 570 -10.06 15.51 19.74
C PRO A 570 -10.37 14.10 19.22
N ASP A 571 -10.26 13.88 17.90
CA ASP A 571 -10.56 12.59 17.27
C ASP A 571 -9.52 11.50 17.58
N GLY A 572 -8.39 11.89 18.19
CA GLY A 572 -7.33 10.98 18.57
C GLY A 572 -6.87 10.14 17.38
N LEU A 573 -6.87 8.81 17.52
CA LEU A 573 -6.41 7.91 16.44
C LEU A 573 -7.18 8.05 15.12
N LEU A 574 -8.40 8.62 15.14
CA LEU A 574 -9.21 8.85 13.94
C LEU A 574 -8.93 10.21 13.29
N SER A 575 -7.97 10.98 13.81
CA SER A 575 -7.58 12.25 13.22
C SER A 575 -6.91 12.07 11.87
N LYS A 576 -7.22 12.98 10.93
CA LYS A 576 -6.53 13.14 9.65
C LYS A 576 -5.31 14.08 9.73
N SER A 577 -4.99 14.59 10.91
CA SER A 577 -3.84 15.47 11.15
C SER A 577 -2.85 14.81 12.12
N VAL A 578 -1.56 15.03 11.88
CA VAL A 578 -0.48 14.40 12.64
C VAL A 578 0.56 15.43 13.08
N GLN A 579 1.11 15.21 14.27
CA GLN A 579 2.22 15.96 14.81
C GLN A 579 3.50 15.11 14.80
N LEU A 580 4.61 15.72 14.42
CA LEU A 580 5.96 15.21 14.63
C LEU A 580 6.59 15.89 15.84
N ASN A 581 6.89 15.11 16.88
CA ASN A 581 7.50 15.61 18.12
C ASN A 581 6.72 16.78 18.77
N GLY A 582 5.40 16.83 18.57
CA GLY A 582 4.51 17.88 19.09
C GLY A 582 4.30 19.06 18.13
N GLN A 583 4.94 19.09 16.97
CA GLN A 583 4.72 20.09 15.93
C GLN A 583 3.84 19.52 14.82
N THR A 584 2.76 20.22 14.47
CA THR A 584 1.85 19.79 13.40
C THR A 584 2.58 19.76 12.05
N LEU A 585 2.47 18.64 11.34
CA LEU A 585 2.98 18.54 9.97
C LEU A 585 1.93 19.09 9.00
N LYS A 586 2.32 20.10 8.24
CA LYS A 586 1.54 20.70 7.16
C LYS A 586 2.51 21.15 6.07
N MET A 587 2.10 21.11 4.81
CA MET A 587 2.84 21.78 3.75
C MET A 587 3.00 23.26 4.10
N VAL A 588 4.16 23.84 3.78
CA VAL A 588 4.40 25.27 3.98
C VAL A 588 3.59 26.06 2.94
N ASP A 589 3.63 25.58 1.71
CA ASP A 589 2.86 26.02 0.55
C ASP A 589 2.81 24.87 -0.47
N ASP A 590 2.17 25.06 -1.62
CA ASP A 590 2.01 24.04 -2.67
C ASP A 590 3.35 23.53 -3.26
N GLN A 591 4.45 24.24 -3.05
CA GLN A 591 5.76 23.93 -3.60
C GLN A 591 6.78 23.46 -2.55
N THR A 592 6.41 23.50 -1.27
CA THR A 592 7.37 23.34 -0.17
C THR A 592 6.87 22.40 0.93
N LEU A 593 7.61 21.30 1.13
CA LEU A 593 7.43 20.43 2.29
C LEU A 593 8.08 21.05 3.54
N PRO A 594 7.52 20.84 4.74
CA PRO A 594 8.11 21.33 5.98
C PRO A 594 9.41 20.57 6.31
N PRO A 595 10.32 21.17 7.09
CA PRO A 595 11.41 20.42 7.68
C PRO A 595 10.86 19.37 8.66
N LEU A 596 11.47 18.17 8.67
CA LEU A 596 11.14 17.11 9.61
C LEU A 596 12.07 17.21 10.82
N MET A 597 11.64 17.95 11.84
CA MET A 597 12.48 18.28 13.00
C MET A 597 12.60 17.10 13.99
N GLU A 598 13.83 16.70 14.27
CA GLU A 598 14.13 15.72 15.30
C GLU A 598 13.97 16.26 16.73
N LYS A 599 13.85 15.34 17.68
CA LYS A 599 14.05 15.61 19.10
C LYS A 599 15.23 14.80 19.62
N THR A 600 16.38 15.45 19.80
CA THR A 600 17.58 14.82 20.38
C THR A 600 17.31 14.37 21.82
N LEU A 601 17.57 13.09 22.11
CA LEU A 601 17.44 12.50 23.43
C LEU A 601 18.77 12.55 24.18
N ARG A 602 18.70 12.55 25.53
CA ARG A 602 19.89 12.40 26.36
C ARG A 602 20.50 11.00 26.14
N PRO A 603 21.82 10.87 25.91
CA PRO A 603 22.47 9.57 25.83
C PRO A 603 22.16 8.71 27.08
N GLY A 604 21.94 7.40 26.90
CA GLY A 604 21.56 6.50 27.99
C GLY A 604 20.07 6.50 28.33
N SER A 605 19.29 7.48 27.85
CA SER A 605 17.85 7.50 28.13
C SER A 605 17.09 6.41 27.37
N SER A 606 16.08 5.84 28.03
CA SER A 606 15.15 4.93 27.37
C SER A 606 14.30 5.65 26.32
N LEU A 607 13.99 4.97 25.23
CA LEU A 607 13.17 5.47 24.14
C LEU A 607 11.69 5.37 24.50
N GLY A 608 11.14 6.43 25.07
CA GLY A 608 9.72 6.48 25.43
C GLY A 608 8.81 6.45 24.20
N LEU A 609 7.90 5.50 24.13
CA LEU A 609 6.94 5.28 23.05
C LEU A 609 5.52 5.26 23.64
N PRO A 610 4.76 6.37 23.52
CA PRO A 610 3.41 6.48 24.08
C PRO A 610 2.44 5.38 23.61
N ALA A 611 1.35 5.22 24.35
CA ALA A 611 0.24 4.35 23.96
C ALA A 611 -0.26 4.69 22.55
N PHE A 612 -0.58 3.66 21.76
CA PHE A 612 -1.08 3.78 20.39
C PHE A 612 -0.32 4.83 19.58
N SER A 613 0.99 4.62 19.45
CA SER A 613 1.85 5.52 18.67
C SER A 613 2.95 4.75 17.95
N TYR A 614 3.58 5.44 17.00
CA TYR A 614 4.73 4.93 16.27
C TYR A 614 5.79 6.02 16.15
N SER A 615 7.05 5.60 16.16
CA SER A 615 8.19 6.52 16.17
C SER A 615 9.40 5.92 15.48
N PHE A 616 10.23 6.79 14.92
CA PHE A 616 11.56 6.48 14.42
C PHE A 616 12.61 7.03 15.40
N PHE A 617 13.70 6.30 15.54
CA PHE A 617 14.83 6.63 16.39
C PHE A 617 16.12 6.41 15.59
N VAL A 618 16.84 7.49 15.31
CA VAL A 618 18.13 7.40 14.62
C VAL A 618 19.25 7.39 15.66
N ILE A 619 19.98 6.29 15.71
CA ILE A 619 21.09 6.07 16.65
C ILE A 619 22.36 6.53 15.96
N LYS A 620 22.85 7.68 16.37
CA LYS A 620 23.99 8.35 15.75
C LYS A 620 25.30 7.76 16.22
N ASN A 621 26.30 7.79 15.33
CA ASN A 621 27.64 7.27 15.57
C ASN A 621 27.59 5.82 16.09
N ALA A 622 26.65 5.02 15.57
CA ALA A 622 26.48 3.61 15.93
C ALA A 622 27.65 2.77 15.40
N LYS A 623 28.28 3.19 14.29
CA LYS A 623 29.47 2.57 13.68
C LYS A 623 29.26 1.09 13.36
N VAL A 624 28.07 0.74 12.89
CA VAL A 624 27.76 -0.64 12.48
C VAL A 624 28.45 -0.94 11.15
N ALA A 625 29.34 -1.93 11.15
CA ALA A 625 30.13 -2.30 9.97
C ALA A 625 29.26 -2.68 8.77
N ALA A 626 28.14 -3.38 8.98
CA ALA A 626 27.20 -3.71 7.92
C ALA A 626 26.58 -2.47 7.24
N CYS A 627 26.59 -1.31 7.90
CA CYS A 627 26.03 -0.04 7.43
C CYS A 627 27.08 0.92 6.84
N ILE A 628 28.30 0.43 6.66
CA ILE A 628 29.38 1.03 5.89
C ILE A 628 29.52 0.14 4.63
#